data_AF-A0A971UVF0-F1
#
_entry.id   AF-A0A971UVF0-F1
#
_cell.length_a   1.000
_cell.length_b   1.000
_cell.length_c   1.000
_cell.angle_alpha   90.00
_cell.angle_beta   90.00
_cell.angle_gamma   90.00
#
_symmetry.space_group_name_H-M   'P 1'
#
loop_
_entity.id
_entity.type
_entity.pdbx_description
1 polymer ?
#
loop_
_entity_poly.entity_id
_entity_poly.type
_entity_poly.pdbx_seq_one_letter_code
_entity_poly.pdbx_strand_id
1 'polypeptide(L)' 'MKNKKSKLEDLLTPDERKLYRKVLEDIAKNEDFYTRSTAEEITHHLVEECGFDKVAIYKLFKKITEINER' A
#
# COMPACT_ATOMS: atom_id res chain seq x y z
N MET A 1 4.26 -23.96 1.49
CA MET A 1 4.53 -22.83 0.58
C MET A 1 4.92 -21.64 1.45
N LYS A 2 6.17 -21.15 1.40
CA LYS A 2 6.58 -19.99 2.22
C LYS A 2 5.89 -18.73 1.67
N ASN A 3 4.97 -18.16 2.44
CA ASN A 3 4.16 -16.99 2.09
C ASN A 3 5.03 -15.83 1.62
N LYS A 4 4.84 -15.35 0.38
CA LYS A 4 5.48 -14.12 -0.14
C LYS A 4 5.21 -12.90 0.76
N LYS A 5 4.07 -12.87 1.48
CA LYS A 5 3.72 -11.81 2.44
C LYS A 5 4.74 -11.63 3.56
N SER A 6 5.27 -12.72 4.14
CA SER A 6 6.30 -12.59 5.21
C SER A 6 7.54 -11.89 4.69
N LYS A 7 8.01 -12.23 3.48
CA LYS A 7 9.22 -11.62 2.90
C LYS A 7 9.07 -10.12 2.65
N LEU A 8 7.88 -9.64 2.28
CA LEU A 8 7.67 -8.21 2.04
C LEU A 8 7.64 -7.44 3.37
N GLU A 9 6.82 -7.87 4.34
CA GLU A 9 6.72 -7.19 5.64
C GLU A 9 8.07 -7.16 6.38
N ASP A 10 8.91 -8.18 6.21
CA ASP A 10 10.26 -8.26 6.80
C ASP A 10 11.21 -7.19 6.22
N LEU A 11 10.99 -6.75 4.97
CA LEU A 11 11.82 -5.75 4.27
C LEU A 11 11.37 -4.30 4.50
N LEU A 12 10.18 -4.11 5.07
CA LEU A 12 9.64 -2.80 5.40
C LEU A 12 10.17 -2.34 6.77
N THR A 13 10.38 -1.03 6.92
CA THR A 13 10.65 -0.43 8.23
C THR A 13 9.40 -0.53 9.13
N PRO A 14 9.51 -0.31 10.45
CA PRO A 14 8.34 -0.33 11.33
C PRO A 14 7.22 0.61 10.90
N ASP A 15 7.54 1.80 10.39
CA ASP A 15 6.53 2.78 9.98
C ASP A 15 5.97 2.47 8.60
N GLU A 16 6.79 1.97 7.67
CA GLU A 16 6.30 1.44 6.38
C GLU A 16 5.35 0.26 6.60
N ARG A 17 5.64 -0.65 7.54
CA ARG A 17 4.74 -1.75 7.89
C ARG A 17 3.40 -1.26 8.42
N LYS A 18 3.40 -0.25 9.30
CA LYS A 18 2.15 0.33 9.81
C LYS A 18 1.33 0.92 8.67
N LEU A 19 1.96 1.69 7.78
CA LEU A 19 1.30 2.27 6.62
C LEU A 19 0.77 1.18 5.68
N TYR A 20 1.57 0.17 5.38
CA TYR A 20 1.19 -0.96 4.55
C TYR A 20 -0.05 -1.70 5.08
N ARG A 21 -0.10 -1.95 6.40
CA ARG A 21 -1.29 -2.57 7.03
C ARG A 21 -2.53 -1.69 6.92
N LYS A 22 -2.41 -0.39 7.17
CA LYS A 22 -3.53 0.55 7.01
C LYS A 22 -4.07 0.56 5.58
N VAL A 23 -3.18 0.55 4.58
CA VAL A 23 -3.56 0.47 3.17
C VAL A 23 -4.28 -0.85 2.87
N LEU A 24 -3.78 -1.99 3.37
CA LEU A 24 -4.45 -3.28 3.19
C LEU A 24 -5.83 -3.35 3.86
N GLU A 25 -5.96 -2.78 5.07
CA GLU A 25 -7.23 -2.70 5.78
C GLU A 25 -8.24 -1.83 5.04
N ASP A 26 -7.79 -0.73 4.44
CA ASP A 26 -8.63 0.14 3.65
C ASP A 26 -9.10 -0.53 2.35
N ILE A 27 -8.17 -1.17 1.61
CA ILE A 27 -8.50 -1.97 0.43
C ILE A 27 -9.54 -3.05 0.75
N ALA A 28 -9.40 -3.73 1.89
CA ALA A 28 -10.35 -4.76 2.31
C ALA A 28 -11.74 -4.20 2.67
N LYS A 29 -11.83 -2.94 3.13
CA LYS A 29 -13.10 -2.28 3.43
C LYS A 29 -13.77 -1.68 2.19
N ASN A 30 -12.97 -1.27 1.21
CA ASN A 30 -13.40 -0.51 0.04
C ASN A 30 -13.13 -1.28 -1.27
N GLU A 31 -13.22 -2.61 -1.26
CA GLU A 31 -12.82 -3.49 -2.39
C GLU A 31 -13.47 -3.07 -3.73
N ASP A 32 -14.75 -2.71 -3.73
CA ASP A 32 -15.48 -2.24 -4.92
C ASP A 32 -14.90 -0.94 -5.52
N PHE A 33 -14.38 -0.05 -4.68
CA PHE A 33 -13.72 1.18 -5.14
C PHE A 33 -12.39 0.82 -5.82
N TYR A 34 -11.53 0.07 -5.14
CA TYR A 34 -10.20 -0.29 -5.66
C TYR A 34 -10.23 -1.14 -6.93
N THR A 35 -11.30 -1.91 -7.16
CA THR A 35 -11.46 -2.71 -8.38
C THR A 35 -11.94 -1.92 -9.59
N ARG A 36 -12.55 -0.74 -9.38
CA ARG A 36 -13.15 0.08 -10.44
C ARG A 36 -12.42 1.40 -10.67
N SER A 37 -11.62 1.83 -9.71
CA SER A 37 -10.94 3.11 -9.75
C SER A 37 -9.63 3.08 -10.53
N THR A 38 -9.31 4.24 -11.07
CA THR A 38 -8.02 4.55 -11.68
C THR A 38 -6.92 4.72 -10.61
N ALA A 39 -5.66 4.70 -11.05
CA ALA A 39 -4.53 4.93 -10.16
C ALA A 39 -4.56 6.34 -9.55
N GLU A 40 -5.02 7.33 -10.31
CA GLU A 40 -5.20 8.71 -9.87
C GLU A 40 -6.26 8.80 -8.76
N GLU A 41 -7.42 8.17 -8.94
CA GLU A 41 -8.50 8.13 -7.95
C GLU A 41 -8.06 7.40 -6.67
N ILE A 42 -7.37 6.27 -6.79
CA ILE A 42 -6.81 5.54 -5.65
C ILE A 42 -5.81 6.42 -4.89
N THR A 43 -4.93 7.11 -5.60
CA THR A 43 -3.94 7.99 -4.99
C THR A 43 -4.61 9.17 -4.28
N HIS A 44 -5.64 9.76 -4.90
CA HIS A 44 -6.43 10.82 -4.30
C HIS A 44 -7.12 10.34 -3.02
N HIS A 45 -7.81 9.20 -3.05
CA HIS A 45 -8.47 8.63 -1.88
C HIS A 45 -7.50 8.40 -0.72
N LEU A 46 -6.34 7.78 -1.00
CA LEU A 46 -5.34 7.50 0.02
C LEU A 46 -4.76 8.77 0.67
N VAL A 47 -4.58 9.85 -0.09
CA VAL A 47 -3.99 11.10 0.42
C VAL A 47 -5.04 12.00 1.08
N GLU A 48 -6.14 12.26 0.38
CA GLU A 48 -7.13 13.27 0.78
C GLU A 48 -8.20 12.69 1.72
N GLU A 49 -8.63 11.43 1.52
CA GLU A 49 -9.69 10.83 2.33
C GLU A 49 -9.13 10.02 3.50
N CYS A 50 -8.09 9.20 3.27
CA CYS A 50 -7.43 8.46 4.35
C CYS A 50 -6.42 9.31 5.14
N GLY A 51 -6.03 10.47 4.61
CA GLY A 51 -5.08 11.39 5.25
C GLY A 51 -3.65 10.85 5.34
N PHE A 52 -3.26 9.94 4.45
CA PHE A 52 -1.90 9.40 4.45
C PHE A 52 -0.91 10.36 3.81
N ASP A 53 0.32 10.38 4.32
CA ASP A 53 1.38 11.20 3.75
C ASP A 53 1.73 10.73 2.33
N LYS A 54 1.60 11.64 1.36
CA LYS A 54 1.83 11.38 -0.07
C LYS A 54 3.24 10.85 -0.35
N VAL A 55 4.25 11.39 0.34
CA VAL A 55 5.66 10.97 0.14
C VAL A 55 5.88 9.57 0.70
N ALA A 56 5.30 9.25 1.86
CA ALA A 56 5.36 7.94 2.48
C ALA A 56 4.67 6.88 1.63
N ILE A 57 3.49 7.17 1.06
CA ILE A 57 2.80 6.27 0.12
C ILE A 57 3.65 6.01 -1.11
N TYR A 58 4.18 7.08 -1.73
CA TYR A 58 5.00 6.94 -2.93
C TYR A 58 6.23 6.06 -2.66
N LYS A 59 6.93 6.30 -1.54
CA LYS A 59 8.10 5.49 -1.13
C LYS A 59 7.72 4.04 -0.87
N LEU A 60 6.60 3.80 -0.19
CA LEU A 60 6.10 2.46 0.09
C LEU A 60 5.79 1.70 -1.22
N PHE A 61 5.02 2.29 -2.12
CA PHE A 61 4.66 1.66 -3.39
C PHE A 61 5.88 1.42 -4.28
N LYS A 62 6.78 2.41 -4.39
CA LYS A 62 8.05 2.25 -5.11
C LYS A 62 8.84 1.04 -4.59
N LYS A 63 8.99 0.94 -3.27
CA LYS A 63 9.72 -0.17 -2.63
C LYS A 63 9.04 -1.51 -2.85
N ILE A 64 7.71 -1.57 -2.79
CA ILE A 64 6.94 -2.80 -3.10
C ILE A 64 7.20 -3.22 -4.56
N THR A 65 7.16 -2.28 -5.51
CA THR A 65 7.45 -2.56 -6.92
C THR A 65 8.87 -3.09 -7.11
N GLU A 66 9.88 -2.43 -6.53
CA GLU A 66 11.28 -2.87 -6.59
C GLU A 66 11.50 -4.28 -6.01
N ILE A 67 10.72 -4.66 -4.99
CA ILE A 67 10.76 -6.02 -4.41
C ILE A 67 10.06 -7.03 -5.31
N ASN A 68 8.97 -6.65 -5.99
CA ASN A 68 8.20 -7.53 -6.85
C ASN A 68 8.87 -7.79 -8.22
N GLU A 69 9.63 -6.82 -8.73
CA GLU A 69 10.39 -6.94 -9.98
C GLU A 69 11.75 -7.64 -9.80
N ARG A 70 12.12 -7.99 -8.56
CA ARG A 70 13.30 -8.81 -8.22
C ARG A 70 13.01 -10.30 -8.19
#